data_AF-A0A9E0YCJ8-F1
#
_entry.id   AF-A0A9E0YCJ8-F1
#
_cell.length_a   1.000
_cell.length_b   1.000
_cell.length_c   1.000
_cell.angle_alpha   90.00
_cell.angle_beta   90.00
_cell.angle_gamma   90.00
#
_symmetry.space_group_name_H-M   'P 1'
#
loop_
_entity.id
_entity.type
_entity.pdbx_description
1 polymer ?
#
loop_
_entity_poly.entity_id
_entity_poly.type
_entity_poly.pdbx_seq_one_letter_code
_entity_poly.pdbx_strand_id
1 'polypeptide(L)'
;MASAYAGPVVPEGVHLSFSPRGQTYFREHLNDVLLANKLDLSHQHWDEIKFVVNDPFRPDSMSDGVRALHDRFASFFYGFPIKTPRVEVKLAGANLDVKFRAMGAVVDPAGPAAYGAGRSNGVVILMRLEGEALRFGVESLRLNDLANPGLFGSLGFDKIASSYTDGAHRTIKAELPVLVEADGKKATMRVLAVRTNLLKTGFETAFDKLLAPKIKVSIDDRELAFDLPAFEAELRGQLPKLNLALAEAVKNYFEKEGKDLIQPSFDELASSLNIQFKIPLSDETANDLTVDLRPKKTEYSRSSRILGLAFDAEISDAKLDGGRGLFPVEGSSGRAKLAGAAADGYDIALAVHPAGINGILDRAWAKGILRDIAMGNDDSGHPTTVKIPRPPLVSFEGQPRPDQANFHAWIGYVVRGMAGILFKGPIPIELDLRVRVETNAKNELEVVFEEINEATLKVDTRATWLAPIRKKVDAMVRSQITKLNKDLVAKRTLLTTIPTLNELIGIPLKLDGAQTEAGNLVLLAEFAPKP
;
A
#
# COMPACT_ATOMS: atom_id res chain seq x y z
N MET A 1 21.38 10.57 -22.57
CA MET A 1 20.73 10.28 -21.28
C MET A 1 21.71 9.46 -20.46
N ALA A 2 22.29 10.03 -19.40
CA ALA A 2 23.14 9.27 -18.50
C ALA A 2 22.25 8.29 -17.72
N SER A 3 22.58 7.00 -17.76
CA SER A 3 21.94 5.97 -16.94
C SER A 3 22.19 6.32 -15.48
N ALA A 4 21.14 6.58 -14.69
CA ALA A 4 21.29 6.72 -13.25
C ALA A 4 21.92 5.44 -12.69
N TYR A 5 22.89 5.60 -11.78
CA TYR A 5 23.52 4.44 -11.16
C TYR A 5 22.62 3.91 -10.05
N ALA A 6 22.20 2.65 -10.21
CA ALA A 6 21.57 1.83 -9.19
C ALA A 6 22.59 1.47 -8.11
N GLY A 7 22.37 1.95 -6.88
CA GLY A 7 23.21 1.58 -5.73
C GLY A 7 23.06 0.09 -5.35
N PRO A 8 23.95 -0.43 -4.48
CA PRO A 8 23.72 -1.73 -3.88
C PRO A 8 22.41 -1.75 -3.09
N VAL A 9 21.60 -2.79 -3.32
CA VAL A 9 20.34 -3.03 -2.63
C VAL A 9 20.61 -3.42 -1.18
N VAL A 10 19.94 -2.77 -0.23
CA VAL A 10 19.89 -3.16 1.18
C VAL A 10 18.68 -4.10 1.37
N PRO A 11 18.91 -5.42 1.52
CA PRO A 11 17.81 -6.37 1.65
C PRO A 11 17.05 -6.14 2.96
N GLU A 12 15.71 -6.09 2.88
CA GLU A 12 14.85 -5.76 4.04
C GLU A 12 15.34 -4.51 4.80
N GLY A 13 15.81 -3.51 4.05
CA GLY A 13 16.35 -2.26 4.57
C GLY A 13 15.31 -1.37 5.25
N VAL A 14 14.03 -1.61 4.96
CA VAL A 14 12.91 -0.95 5.62
C VAL A 14 11.85 -1.99 5.97
N HIS A 15 11.25 -1.87 7.16
CA HIS A 15 10.14 -2.73 7.58
C HIS A 15 9.02 -1.89 8.21
N LEU A 16 7.85 -1.91 7.56
CA LEU A 16 6.63 -1.32 8.09
C LEU A 16 5.89 -2.36 8.92
N SER A 17 5.36 -1.95 10.07
CA SER A 17 4.61 -2.82 10.96
C SER A 17 3.35 -2.13 11.45
N PHE A 18 2.20 -2.78 11.23
CA PHE A 18 0.89 -2.35 11.72
C PHE A 18 0.55 -3.13 12.98
N SER A 19 0.39 -2.42 14.08
CA SER A 19 -0.01 -3.03 15.35
C SER A 19 -1.48 -3.47 15.32
N PRO A 20 -1.98 -4.18 16.36
CA PRO A 20 -3.42 -4.46 16.48
C PRO A 20 -4.27 -3.18 16.56
N ARG A 21 -3.72 -2.11 17.14
CA ARG A 21 -4.34 -0.79 17.21
C ARG A 21 -4.38 -0.16 15.81
N GLY A 22 -3.27 -0.17 15.07
CA GLY A 22 -3.24 0.32 13.69
C GLY A 22 -4.13 -0.48 12.74
N GLN A 23 -4.22 -1.80 12.90
CA GLN A 23 -5.16 -2.63 12.13
C GLN A 23 -6.63 -2.33 12.45
N THR A 24 -6.93 -1.83 13.66
CA THR A 24 -8.28 -1.40 14.02
C THR A 24 -8.71 -0.19 13.21
N TYR A 25 -7.79 0.72 12.90
CA TYR A 25 -8.08 1.86 12.01
C TYR A 25 -8.60 1.39 10.65
N PHE A 26 -7.94 0.45 9.99
CA PHE A 26 -8.41 -0.09 8.69
C PHE A 26 -9.70 -0.90 8.78
N ARG A 27 -10.04 -1.43 9.96
CA ARG A 27 -11.34 -2.08 10.20
C ARG A 27 -12.49 -1.07 10.26
N GLU A 28 -12.22 0.15 10.70
CA GLU A 28 -13.24 1.17 10.98
C GLU A 28 -13.31 2.25 9.89
N HIS A 29 -12.19 2.52 9.20
CA HIS A 29 -12.02 3.64 8.29
C HIS A 29 -11.59 3.23 6.88
N LEU A 30 -11.83 1.98 6.44
CA LEU A 30 -11.40 1.51 5.12
C LEU A 30 -11.94 2.41 3.99
N ASN A 31 -13.17 2.91 4.12
CA ASN A 31 -13.78 3.80 3.14
C ASN A 31 -12.95 5.07 2.92
N ASP A 32 -12.48 5.69 4.00
CA ASP A 32 -11.69 6.91 3.94
C ASP A 32 -10.34 6.66 3.26
N VAL A 33 -9.76 5.47 3.47
CA VAL A 33 -8.53 5.02 2.82
C VAL A 33 -8.75 4.83 1.31
N LEU A 34 -9.83 4.15 0.91
CA LEU A 34 -10.12 3.92 -0.51
C LEU A 34 -10.40 5.24 -1.25
N LEU A 35 -11.20 6.12 -0.66
CA LEU A 35 -11.50 7.43 -1.23
C LEU A 35 -10.26 8.33 -1.33
N ALA A 36 -9.37 8.29 -0.33
CA ALA A 36 -8.09 9.00 -0.41
C ALA A 36 -7.22 8.53 -1.59
N ASN A 37 -7.44 7.29 -2.05
CA ASN A 37 -6.79 6.70 -3.21
C ASN A 37 -7.69 6.67 -4.46
N LYS A 38 -8.73 7.53 -4.49
CA LYS A 38 -9.67 7.71 -5.63
C LYS A 38 -10.48 6.47 -6.00
N LEU A 39 -10.63 5.53 -5.07
CA LEU A 39 -11.44 4.34 -5.27
C LEU A 39 -12.77 4.50 -4.54
N ASP A 40 -13.83 4.64 -5.32
CA ASP A 40 -15.20 4.69 -4.81
C ASP A 40 -15.94 3.38 -5.17
N LEU A 41 -16.23 2.58 -4.16
CA LEU A 41 -16.99 1.34 -4.32
C LEU A 41 -18.51 1.56 -4.24
N SER A 42 -18.96 2.78 -3.92
CA SER A 42 -20.38 3.09 -3.70
C SER A 42 -21.19 3.24 -4.99
N HIS A 43 -20.52 3.60 -6.09
CA HIS A 43 -21.17 3.75 -7.39
C HIS A 43 -20.35 3.10 -8.49
N GLN A 44 -20.97 2.21 -9.25
CA GLN A 44 -20.36 1.53 -10.39
C GLN A 44 -21.30 1.60 -11.60
N HIS A 45 -20.75 1.99 -12.76
CA HIS A 45 -21.47 2.07 -14.02
C HIS A 45 -20.82 1.18 -15.07
N TRP A 46 -21.65 0.46 -15.82
CA TRP A 46 -21.25 -0.30 -16.99
C TRP A 46 -22.13 0.07 -18.19
N ASP A 47 -21.49 0.54 -19.25
CA ASP A 47 -22.17 0.92 -20.50
C ASP A 47 -22.93 -0.27 -21.10
N GLU A 48 -22.29 -1.44 -21.11
CA GLU A 48 -22.84 -2.66 -21.70
C GLU A 48 -22.26 -3.93 -21.05
N ILE A 49 -23.13 -4.87 -20.69
CA ILE A 49 -22.75 -6.22 -20.26
C ILE A 49 -23.43 -7.23 -21.19
N LYS A 50 -22.65 -8.14 -21.77
CA LYS A 50 -23.15 -9.21 -22.66
C LYS A 50 -22.72 -10.58 -22.17
N PHE A 51 -23.66 -11.53 -22.16
CA PHE A 51 -23.35 -12.93 -21.89
C PHE A 51 -24.30 -13.85 -22.63
N VAL A 52 -23.82 -15.06 -22.96
CA VAL A 52 -24.62 -16.07 -23.67
C VAL A 52 -25.03 -17.17 -22.72
N VAL A 53 -26.33 -17.44 -22.66
CA VAL A 53 -26.90 -18.55 -21.90
C VAL A 53 -26.86 -19.79 -22.79
N ASN A 54 -25.95 -20.71 -22.49
CA ASN A 54 -25.72 -21.90 -23.32
C ASN A 54 -26.81 -22.97 -23.18
N ASP A 55 -27.72 -22.86 -22.20
CA ASP A 55 -28.83 -23.80 -22.01
C ASP A 55 -29.93 -23.21 -21.08
N PRO A 56 -30.81 -22.31 -21.55
CA PRO A 56 -31.75 -21.57 -20.67
C PRO A 56 -32.86 -22.45 -20.07
N PHE A 57 -33.00 -23.69 -20.53
CA PHE A 57 -34.22 -24.48 -20.39
C PHE A 57 -33.92 -25.96 -20.17
N ARG A 58 -33.28 -26.33 -19.05
CA ARG A 58 -33.23 -27.74 -18.64
C ARG A 58 -34.65 -28.20 -18.29
N PRO A 59 -35.27 -29.11 -19.07
CA PRO A 59 -36.68 -29.48 -18.89
C PRO A 59 -36.96 -29.92 -17.45
N ASP A 60 -36.02 -30.66 -16.86
CA ASP A 60 -36.05 -31.25 -15.53
C ASP A 60 -36.20 -30.20 -14.41
N SER A 61 -35.77 -28.96 -14.65
CA SER A 61 -35.81 -27.85 -13.69
C SER A 61 -37.03 -26.94 -13.84
N MET A 62 -37.85 -27.15 -14.87
CA MET A 62 -39.07 -26.38 -15.10
C MET A 62 -40.24 -26.91 -14.27
N SER A 63 -41.08 -26.01 -13.76
CA SER A 63 -42.39 -26.41 -13.24
C SER A 63 -43.24 -27.03 -14.36
N ASP A 64 -44.09 -27.99 -14.02
CA ASP A 64 -44.90 -28.75 -14.98
C ASP A 64 -45.72 -27.87 -15.94
N GLY A 65 -46.22 -26.72 -15.48
CA GLY A 65 -46.94 -25.76 -16.33
C GLY A 65 -46.06 -25.12 -17.41
N VAL A 66 -44.82 -24.74 -17.08
CA VAL A 66 -43.85 -24.16 -18.03
C VAL A 66 -43.34 -25.23 -18.99
N ARG A 67 -43.12 -26.46 -18.51
CA ARG A 67 -42.74 -27.60 -19.35
C ARG A 67 -43.86 -27.94 -20.34
N ALA A 68 -45.11 -28.00 -19.90
CA ALA A 68 -46.26 -28.22 -20.77
C ALA A 68 -46.42 -27.08 -21.80
N LEU A 69 -46.17 -25.83 -21.42
CA LEU A 69 -46.21 -24.69 -22.35
C LEU A 69 -45.07 -24.77 -23.38
N HIS A 70 -43.85 -25.10 -22.94
CA HIS A 70 -42.67 -25.31 -23.77
C HIS A 70 -42.90 -26.43 -24.79
N ASP A 71 -43.34 -27.60 -24.34
CA ASP A 71 -43.57 -28.77 -25.19
C ASP A 71 -44.68 -28.52 -26.20
N ARG A 72 -45.73 -27.79 -25.78
CA ARG A 72 -46.83 -27.40 -26.66
C ARG A 72 -46.40 -26.33 -27.66
N PHE A 73 -45.61 -25.33 -27.26
CA PHE A 73 -44.98 -24.37 -28.18
C PHE A 73 -44.09 -25.09 -29.19
N ALA A 74 -43.19 -25.96 -28.74
CA ALA A 74 -42.30 -26.74 -29.60
C ALA A 74 -43.08 -27.61 -30.60
N SER A 75 -44.23 -28.16 -30.20
CA SER A 75 -45.09 -28.93 -31.10
C SER A 75 -45.70 -28.10 -32.24
N PHE A 76 -45.98 -26.81 -32.02
CA PHE A 76 -46.47 -25.91 -33.07
C PHE A 76 -45.40 -25.58 -34.11
N PHE A 77 -44.13 -25.69 -33.74
CA PHE A 77 -42.99 -25.42 -34.62
C PHE A 77 -42.35 -26.70 -35.19
N TYR A 78 -42.93 -27.87 -34.91
CA TYR A 78 -42.47 -29.13 -35.46
C TYR A 78 -42.60 -29.13 -36.99
N GLY A 79 -41.46 -29.16 -37.69
CA GLY A 79 -41.38 -29.06 -39.15
C GLY A 79 -40.95 -27.69 -39.69
N PHE A 80 -40.83 -26.66 -38.84
CA PHE A 80 -40.17 -25.39 -39.21
C PHE A 80 -38.65 -25.50 -39.01
N PRO A 81 -37.81 -24.85 -39.84
CA PRO A 81 -36.34 -24.91 -39.74
C PRO A 81 -35.80 -24.03 -38.59
N ILE A 82 -36.38 -24.14 -37.39
CA ILE A 82 -35.95 -23.41 -36.19
C ILE A 82 -34.85 -24.21 -35.50
N LYS A 83 -33.70 -23.59 -35.31
CA LYS A 83 -32.56 -24.16 -34.59
C LYS A 83 -32.81 -24.09 -33.08
N THR A 84 -32.13 -24.92 -32.30
CA THR A 84 -32.16 -24.81 -30.84
C THR A 84 -31.73 -23.39 -30.42
N PRO A 85 -32.53 -22.68 -29.60
CA PRO A 85 -32.25 -21.29 -29.24
C PRO A 85 -30.89 -21.12 -28.55
N ARG A 86 -30.17 -20.06 -28.91
CA ARG A 86 -28.95 -19.64 -28.21
C ARG A 86 -29.12 -18.21 -27.74
N VAL A 87 -29.49 -18.05 -26.48
CA VAL A 87 -29.92 -16.75 -25.95
C VAL A 87 -28.72 -15.92 -25.51
N GLU A 88 -28.50 -14.79 -26.17
CA GLU A 88 -27.65 -13.72 -25.68
C GLU A 88 -28.47 -12.79 -24.80
N VAL A 89 -27.98 -12.51 -23.60
CA VAL A 89 -28.48 -11.45 -22.73
C VAL A 89 -27.58 -10.25 -22.88
N LYS A 90 -28.18 -9.10 -23.18
CA LYS A 90 -27.52 -7.82 -23.28
C LYS A 90 -28.16 -6.84 -22.30
N LEU A 91 -27.36 -6.34 -21.37
CA LEU A 91 -27.71 -5.27 -20.43
C LEU A 91 -27.04 -3.98 -20.91
N ALA A 92 -27.78 -2.88 -21.02
CA ALA A 92 -27.23 -1.57 -21.33
C ALA A 92 -27.52 -0.58 -20.20
N GLY A 93 -26.54 0.30 -19.93
CA GLY A 93 -26.64 1.33 -18.88
C GLY A 93 -26.84 0.72 -17.49
N ALA A 94 -26.04 -0.29 -17.15
CA ALA A 94 -26.14 -0.96 -15.86
C ALA A 94 -25.47 -0.09 -14.77
N ASN A 95 -26.20 0.17 -13.70
CA ASN A 95 -25.77 0.96 -12.56
C ASN A 95 -25.91 0.13 -11.29
N LEU A 96 -24.89 0.16 -10.45
CA LEU A 96 -24.93 -0.41 -9.11
C LEU A 96 -24.61 0.70 -8.11
N ASP A 97 -25.63 1.10 -7.35
CA ASP A 97 -25.50 2.00 -6.22
C ASP A 97 -25.51 1.17 -4.94
N VAL A 98 -24.46 1.29 -4.13
CA VAL A 98 -24.37 0.65 -2.82
C VAL A 98 -24.11 1.71 -1.77
N LYS A 99 -25.02 1.81 -0.81
CA LYS A 99 -24.79 2.58 0.41
C LYS A 99 -24.25 1.65 1.48
N PHE A 100 -22.97 1.79 1.79
CA PHE A 100 -22.34 1.01 2.85
C PHE A 100 -22.66 1.59 4.21
N ARG A 101 -23.10 0.71 5.12
CA ARG A 101 -23.16 0.96 6.56
C ARG A 101 -21.77 0.90 7.18
N ALA A 102 -20.97 -0.08 6.75
CA ALA A 102 -19.61 -0.28 7.24
C ALA A 102 -18.73 -0.92 6.17
N MET A 103 -17.47 -0.51 6.12
CA MET A 103 -16.43 -1.15 5.32
C MET A 103 -15.17 -1.27 6.17
N GLY A 104 -14.63 -2.48 6.26
CA GLY A 104 -13.46 -2.74 7.08
C GLY A 104 -12.55 -3.81 6.50
N ALA A 105 -11.25 -3.69 6.75
CA ALA A 105 -10.26 -4.71 6.41
C ALA A 105 -9.66 -5.32 7.69
N VAL A 106 -9.53 -6.65 7.72
CA VAL A 106 -8.87 -7.37 8.82
C VAL A 106 -7.96 -8.45 8.27
N VAL A 107 -6.80 -8.66 8.90
CA VAL A 107 -5.93 -9.78 8.53
C VAL A 107 -6.59 -11.10 8.96
N ASP A 108 -6.68 -12.06 8.05
CA ASP A 108 -7.14 -13.41 8.35
C ASP A 108 -6.01 -14.22 9.02
N PRO A 109 -6.12 -14.58 10.31
CA PRO A 109 -5.12 -15.40 10.95
C PRO A 109 -5.02 -16.80 10.35
N ALA A 110 -6.06 -17.32 9.68
CA ALA A 110 -6.03 -18.62 9.01
C ALA A 110 -5.01 -18.66 7.86
N GLY A 111 -4.75 -17.51 7.25
CA GLY A 111 -3.73 -17.32 6.21
C GLY A 111 -4.10 -17.97 4.87
N PRO A 112 -3.17 -17.94 3.88
CA PRO A 112 -3.45 -18.36 2.51
C PRO A 112 -3.88 -19.82 2.34
N ALA A 113 -3.38 -20.71 3.21
CA ALA A 113 -3.68 -22.14 3.14
C ALA A 113 -5.18 -22.46 3.29
N ALA A 114 -5.92 -21.68 4.09
CA ALA A 114 -7.36 -21.86 4.28
C ALA A 114 -8.19 -21.62 3.00
N TYR A 115 -7.59 -20.98 2.01
CA TYR A 115 -8.20 -20.63 0.72
C TYR A 115 -7.60 -21.41 -0.45
N GLY A 116 -6.88 -22.50 -0.18
CA GLY A 116 -6.24 -23.32 -1.22
C GLY A 116 -4.97 -22.72 -1.83
N ALA A 117 -4.44 -21.61 -1.28
CA ALA A 117 -3.20 -20.98 -1.72
C ALA A 117 -1.97 -21.52 -0.95
N GLY A 118 -1.92 -22.84 -0.70
CA GLY A 118 -1.04 -23.53 0.26
C GLY A 118 0.49 -23.48 0.05
N ARG A 119 1.01 -22.59 -0.81
CA ARG A 119 2.45 -22.30 -0.96
C ARG A 119 2.77 -20.80 -0.96
N SER A 120 1.76 -19.96 -0.74
CA SER A 120 1.94 -18.51 -0.68
C SER A 120 2.56 -18.11 0.65
N ASN A 121 3.62 -17.30 0.59
CA ASN A 121 4.21 -16.62 1.74
C ASN A 121 3.51 -15.29 2.06
N GLY A 122 2.36 -15.03 1.43
CA GLY A 122 1.59 -13.81 1.61
C GLY A 122 0.70 -13.82 2.84
N VAL A 123 -0.03 -12.73 3.01
CA VAL A 123 -1.06 -12.55 4.04
C VAL A 123 -2.42 -12.44 3.37
N VAL A 124 -3.47 -12.92 4.04
CA VAL A 124 -4.84 -12.73 3.56
C VAL A 124 -5.47 -11.60 4.34
N ILE A 125 -6.00 -10.60 3.63
CA ILE A 125 -6.80 -9.52 4.19
C ILE A 125 -8.25 -9.80 3.82
N LEU A 126 -9.14 -9.91 4.81
CA LEU A 126 -10.58 -9.98 4.61
C LEU A 126 -11.11 -8.56 4.55
N MET A 127 -11.54 -8.12 3.37
CA MET A 127 -12.38 -6.94 3.29
C MET A 127 -13.83 -7.36 3.56
N ARG A 128 -14.47 -6.67 4.48
CA ARG A 128 -15.86 -6.89 4.87
C ARG A 128 -16.64 -5.63 4.54
N LEU A 129 -17.64 -5.80 3.70
CA LEU A 129 -18.52 -4.75 3.24
C LEU A 129 -19.92 -5.06 3.79
N GLU A 130 -20.49 -4.11 4.51
CA GLU A 130 -21.87 -4.18 5.00
C GLU A 130 -22.68 -3.07 4.33
N GLY A 131 -23.57 -3.45 3.41
CA GLY A 131 -24.51 -2.56 2.73
C GLY A 131 -25.81 -2.38 3.51
N GLU A 132 -26.27 -1.14 3.64
CA GLU A 132 -27.62 -0.81 4.13
C GLU A 132 -28.61 -0.54 3.01
N ALA A 133 -28.13 -0.13 1.83
CA ALA A 133 -28.93 -0.01 0.62
C ALA A 133 -28.15 -0.55 -0.57
N LEU A 134 -28.84 -1.29 -1.44
CA LEU A 134 -28.33 -1.69 -2.74
C LEU A 134 -29.43 -1.43 -3.77
N ARG A 135 -29.08 -0.68 -4.81
CA ARG A 135 -29.94 -0.45 -5.97
C ARG A 135 -29.18 -0.85 -7.21
N PHE A 136 -29.75 -1.78 -7.95
CA PHE A 136 -29.28 -2.17 -9.26
C PHE A 136 -30.26 -1.64 -10.30
N GLY A 137 -29.77 -0.82 -11.23
CA GLY A 137 -30.56 -0.26 -12.31
C GLY A 137 -30.01 -0.72 -13.66
N VAL A 138 -30.88 -1.02 -14.62
CA VAL A 138 -30.49 -1.29 -16.01
C VAL A 138 -31.44 -0.54 -16.92
N GLU A 139 -30.91 0.29 -17.81
CA GLU A 139 -31.73 1.03 -18.77
C GLU A 139 -32.46 0.10 -19.73
N SER A 140 -31.78 -0.95 -20.22
CA SER A 140 -32.43 -1.99 -21.01
C SER A 140 -31.80 -3.37 -20.82
N LEU A 141 -32.64 -4.38 -20.67
CA LEU A 141 -32.28 -5.79 -20.80
C LEU A 141 -32.89 -6.31 -22.08
N ARG A 142 -32.09 -6.95 -22.92
CA ARG A 142 -32.51 -7.60 -24.16
C ARG A 142 -32.04 -9.04 -24.21
N LEU A 143 -32.92 -9.91 -24.67
CA LEU A 143 -32.69 -11.32 -24.95
C LEU A 143 -32.79 -11.50 -26.46
N ASN A 144 -31.70 -11.93 -27.08
CA ASN A 144 -31.63 -12.18 -28.51
C ASN A 144 -31.35 -13.66 -28.75
N ASP A 145 -32.10 -14.30 -29.65
CA ASP A 145 -31.76 -15.65 -30.11
C ASP A 145 -30.73 -15.58 -31.24
N LEU A 146 -29.49 -15.94 -30.92
CA LEU A 146 -28.39 -15.98 -31.87
C LEU A 146 -28.52 -17.14 -32.87
N ALA A 147 -29.26 -18.19 -32.52
CA ALA A 147 -29.45 -19.35 -33.40
C ALA A 147 -30.53 -19.09 -34.45
N ASN A 148 -31.53 -18.26 -34.13
CA ASN A 148 -32.64 -17.89 -35.01
C ASN A 148 -32.79 -16.37 -35.14
N PRO A 149 -31.82 -15.68 -35.76
CA PRO A 149 -31.81 -14.23 -35.82
C PRO A 149 -33.05 -13.67 -36.52
N GLY A 150 -33.73 -12.72 -35.86
CA GLY A 150 -34.90 -12.02 -36.38
C GLY A 150 -36.23 -12.80 -36.29
N LEU A 151 -36.21 -14.10 -35.98
CA LEU A 151 -37.41 -14.93 -35.97
C LEU A 151 -38.41 -14.54 -34.87
N PHE A 152 -37.90 -14.30 -33.66
CA PHE A 152 -38.70 -13.91 -32.49
C PHE A 152 -38.49 -12.44 -32.08
N GLY A 153 -37.72 -11.68 -32.86
CA GLY A 153 -37.28 -10.33 -32.48
C GLY A 153 -36.40 -10.33 -31.22
N SER A 154 -36.40 -9.20 -30.51
CA SER A 154 -35.75 -9.09 -29.18
C SER A 154 -36.83 -9.09 -28.10
N LEU A 155 -36.59 -9.88 -27.06
CA LEU A 155 -37.39 -9.92 -25.83
C LEU A 155 -36.70 -9.11 -24.75
N GLY A 156 -37.40 -8.55 -23.77
CA GLY A 156 -36.72 -7.93 -22.64
C GLY A 156 -37.52 -6.91 -21.87
N PHE A 157 -36.81 -6.04 -21.15
CA PHE A 157 -37.40 -5.03 -20.28
C PHE A 157 -36.69 -3.69 -20.44
N ASP A 158 -37.44 -2.61 -20.28
CA ASP A 158 -36.89 -1.26 -20.13
C ASP A 158 -36.90 -0.84 -18.66
N LYS A 159 -35.83 -0.15 -18.25
CA LYS A 159 -35.65 0.45 -16.92
C LYS A 159 -35.95 -0.54 -15.81
N ILE A 160 -35.20 -1.64 -15.78
CA ILE A 160 -35.23 -2.54 -14.64
C ILE A 160 -34.59 -1.82 -13.47
N ALA A 161 -35.29 -1.78 -12.34
CA ALA A 161 -34.73 -1.36 -11.07
C ALA A 161 -34.98 -2.45 -10.04
N SER A 162 -33.92 -2.94 -9.42
CA SER A 162 -34.00 -3.82 -8.28
C SER A 162 -33.44 -3.09 -7.07
N SER A 163 -34.24 -3.01 -6.01
CA SER A 163 -33.85 -2.38 -4.76
C SER A 163 -33.99 -3.36 -3.62
N TYR A 164 -33.01 -3.34 -2.74
CA TYR A 164 -33.05 -4.02 -1.46
C TYR A 164 -34.14 -3.41 -0.56
N THR A 165 -34.99 -4.26 0.03
CA THR A 165 -36.23 -3.80 0.68
C THR A 165 -36.29 -3.95 2.20
N ASP A 166 -35.32 -4.62 2.81
CA ASP A 166 -35.30 -4.88 4.27
C ASP A 166 -34.05 -4.32 4.97
N GLY A 167 -33.66 -3.11 4.57
CA GLY A 167 -32.55 -2.30 5.11
C GLY A 167 -32.28 -2.44 6.60
N ALA A 168 -33.37 -2.44 7.37
CA ALA A 168 -33.35 -2.37 8.82
C ALA A 168 -33.06 -3.71 9.53
N HIS A 169 -33.37 -4.87 8.92
CA HIS A 169 -33.27 -6.16 9.61
C HIS A 169 -32.27 -7.15 9.02
N ARG A 170 -31.86 -7.02 7.74
CA ARG A 170 -30.94 -7.99 7.10
C ARG A 170 -29.88 -7.38 6.18
N THR A 171 -28.97 -6.59 6.73
CA THR A 171 -27.86 -5.95 5.98
C THR A 171 -27.19 -6.89 4.97
N ILE A 172 -26.93 -6.37 3.77
CA ILE A 172 -26.16 -7.07 2.75
C ILE A 172 -24.71 -7.14 3.24
N LYS A 173 -24.12 -8.33 3.22
CA LYS A 173 -22.74 -8.57 3.64
C LYS A 173 -21.98 -9.21 2.49
N ALA A 174 -20.88 -8.59 2.11
CA ALA A 174 -19.90 -9.16 1.20
C ALA A 174 -18.56 -9.30 1.93
N GLU A 175 -17.93 -10.46 1.79
CA GLU A 175 -16.58 -10.74 2.27
C GLU A 175 -15.69 -11.07 1.09
N LEU A 176 -14.57 -10.37 1.00
CA LEU A 176 -13.58 -10.46 -0.07
C LEU A 176 -12.23 -10.82 0.56
N PRO A 177 -11.84 -12.11 0.58
CA PRO A 177 -10.50 -12.50 0.97
C PRO A 177 -9.50 -12.13 -0.13
N VAL A 178 -8.57 -11.24 0.20
CA VAL A 178 -7.55 -10.72 -0.71
C VAL A 178 -6.19 -11.22 -0.26
N LEU A 179 -5.51 -11.95 -1.13
CA LEU A 179 -4.14 -12.38 -0.90
C LEU A 179 -3.19 -11.24 -1.26
N VAL A 180 -2.37 -10.80 -0.30
CA VAL A 180 -1.32 -9.81 -0.50
C VAL A 180 0.04 -10.49 -0.42
N GLU A 181 0.73 -10.51 -1.56
CA GLU A 181 2.06 -11.09 -1.73
C GLU A 181 3.05 -10.02 -2.19
N ALA A 182 4.32 -10.22 -1.85
CA ALA A 182 5.42 -9.41 -2.33
C ALA A 182 6.58 -10.34 -2.71
N ASP A 183 7.26 -10.04 -3.81
CA ASP A 183 8.30 -10.89 -4.39
C ASP A 183 9.68 -10.20 -4.55
N GLY A 184 9.83 -8.99 -3.99
CA GLY A 184 11.03 -8.16 -4.13
C GLY A 184 11.07 -7.32 -5.40
N LYS A 185 10.11 -7.51 -6.32
CA LYS A 185 9.94 -6.65 -7.50
C LYS A 185 8.67 -5.83 -7.43
N LYS A 186 7.58 -6.44 -6.97
CA LYS A 186 6.28 -5.78 -6.80
C LYS A 186 5.47 -6.44 -5.69
N ALA A 187 4.50 -5.68 -5.19
CA ALA A 187 3.38 -6.27 -4.46
C ALA A 187 2.32 -6.73 -5.46
N THR A 188 1.59 -7.79 -5.11
CA THR A 188 0.42 -8.25 -5.84
C THR A 188 -0.71 -8.48 -4.86
N MET A 189 -1.89 -7.98 -5.19
CA MET A 189 -3.12 -8.23 -4.45
C MET A 189 -4.03 -9.07 -5.32
N ARG A 190 -4.45 -10.25 -4.86
CA ARG A 190 -5.30 -11.17 -5.63
C ARG A 190 -6.55 -11.50 -4.85
N VAL A 191 -7.71 -11.24 -5.43
CA VAL A 191 -8.97 -11.67 -4.80
C VAL A 191 -9.08 -13.20 -4.92
N LEU A 192 -9.25 -13.86 -3.78
CA LEU A 192 -9.32 -15.32 -3.71
C LEU A 192 -10.75 -15.84 -3.93
N ALA A 193 -11.73 -15.12 -3.40
CA ALA A 193 -13.14 -15.42 -3.53
C ALA A 193 -14.00 -14.17 -3.29
N VAL A 194 -15.25 -14.23 -3.73
CA VAL A 194 -16.30 -13.29 -3.30
C VAL A 194 -17.35 -14.11 -2.57
N ARG A 195 -17.68 -13.74 -1.33
CA ARG A 195 -18.72 -14.40 -0.54
C ARG A 195 -19.79 -13.39 -0.19
N THR A 196 -21.05 -13.73 -0.42
CA THR A 196 -22.16 -12.80 -0.12
C THR A 196 -23.31 -13.50 0.59
N ASN A 197 -24.12 -12.74 1.33
CA ASN A 197 -25.37 -13.22 1.89
C ASN A 197 -26.61 -12.83 1.04
N LEU A 198 -26.43 -12.47 -0.24
CA LEU A 198 -27.49 -11.91 -1.10
C LEU A 198 -28.74 -12.80 -1.20
N LEU A 199 -28.61 -14.13 -1.10
CA LEU A 199 -29.76 -15.04 -1.11
C LEU A 199 -30.63 -14.97 0.16
N LYS A 200 -30.11 -14.41 1.25
CA LYS A 200 -30.82 -14.27 2.53
C LYS A 200 -31.49 -12.91 2.65
N THR A 201 -31.30 -12.02 1.68
CA THR A 201 -31.81 -10.63 1.65
C THR A 201 -32.91 -10.51 0.61
N GLY A 202 -34.02 -9.83 0.96
CA GLY A 202 -35.13 -9.60 0.05
C GLY A 202 -34.84 -8.49 -0.95
N PHE A 203 -35.20 -8.70 -2.22
CA PHE A 203 -35.12 -7.71 -3.28
C PHE A 203 -36.49 -7.54 -3.92
N GLU A 204 -36.88 -6.30 -4.17
CA GLU A 204 -38.01 -5.97 -5.03
C GLU A 204 -37.47 -5.48 -6.36
N THR A 205 -38.04 -6.00 -7.44
CA THR A 205 -37.69 -5.62 -8.80
C THR A 205 -38.92 -5.04 -9.47
N ALA A 206 -38.75 -3.88 -10.08
CA ALA A 206 -39.73 -3.22 -10.92
C ALA A 206 -39.14 -3.01 -12.32
N PHE A 207 -40.01 -2.90 -13.31
CA PHE A 207 -39.65 -2.52 -14.68
C PHE A 207 -40.75 -1.65 -15.28
N ASP A 208 -40.39 -0.70 -16.13
CA ASP A 208 -41.35 0.23 -16.74
C ASP A 208 -42.13 -0.42 -17.88
N LYS A 209 -41.45 -1.20 -18.73
CA LYS A 209 -42.04 -1.75 -19.95
C LYS A 209 -41.48 -3.14 -20.26
N LEU A 210 -42.38 -4.07 -20.56
CA LEU A 210 -42.06 -5.37 -21.14
C LEU A 210 -41.98 -5.25 -22.67
N LEU A 211 -40.88 -5.73 -23.25
CA LEU A 211 -40.72 -5.93 -24.68
C LEU A 211 -41.01 -7.40 -25.00
N ALA A 212 -42.16 -7.67 -25.60
CA ALA A 212 -42.58 -8.99 -26.03
C ALA A 212 -42.83 -9.04 -27.55
N PRO A 213 -42.71 -10.21 -28.20
CA PRO A 213 -42.91 -10.35 -29.63
C PRO A 213 -44.40 -10.28 -29.92
N LYS A 214 -44.78 -9.64 -31.01
CA LYS A 214 -46.16 -9.69 -31.49
C LYS A 214 -46.33 -10.96 -32.32
N ILE A 215 -46.87 -12.00 -31.71
CA ILE A 215 -47.19 -13.25 -32.40
C ILE A 215 -48.63 -13.16 -32.91
N LYS A 216 -48.79 -13.38 -34.22
CA LYS A 216 -50.09 -13.49 -34.87
C LYS A 216 -50.13 -14.82 -35.61
N VAL A 217 -51.04 -15.69 -35.22
CA VAL A 217 -51.28 -16.95 -35.90
C VAL A 217 -52.56 -16.80 -36.69
N SER A 218 -52.49 -16.95 -38.01
CA SER A 218 -53.67 -17.01 -38.88
C SER A 218 -53.89 -18.45 -39.31
N ILE A 219 -55.09 -18.98 -39.07
CA ILE A 219 -55.53 -20.27 -39.60
C ILE A 219 -56.76 -19.98 -40.44
N ASP A 220 -56.65 -20.19 -41.76
CA ASP A 220 -57.58 -19.67 -42.75
C ASP A 220 -57.77 -18.14 -42.56
N ASP A 221 -59.01 -17.69 -42.30
CA ASP A 221 -59.40 -16.30 -42.01
C ASP A 221 -59.50 -15.97 -40.51
N ARG A 222 -59.15 -16.90 -39.61
CA ARG A 222 -59.21 -16.67 -38.16
C ARG A 222 -57.87 -16.23 -37.63
N GLU A 223 -57.83 -15.02 -37.09
CA GLU A 223 -56.66 -14.47 -36.42
C GLU A 223 -56.70 -14.78 -34.93
N LEU A 224 -55.71 -15.52 -34.45
CA LEU A 224 -55.42 -15.66 -33.03
C LEU A 224 -54.30 -14.68 -32.70
N ALA A 225 -54.64 -13.63 -31.96
CA ALA A 225 -53.68 -12.63 -31.47
C ALA A 225 -53.16 -13.04 -30.09
N PHE A 226 -51.87 -12.84 -29.87
CA PHE A 226 -51.26 -12.98 -28.55
C PHE A 226 -51.80 -11.91 -27.57
N ASP A 227 -52.40 -12.35 -26.47
CA ASP A 227 -52.92 -11.48 -25.41
C ASP A 227 -51.79 -11.00 -24.50
N LEU A 228 -51.18 -9.89 -24.90
CA LEU A 228 -50.07 -9.27 -24.18
C LEU A 228 -50.44 -8.84 -22.74
N PRO A 229 -51.61 -8.21 -22.48
CA PRO A 229 -52.06 -7.90 -21.12
C PRO A 229 -52.15 -9.12 -20.19
N ALA A 230 -52.72 -10.23 -20.66
CA ALA A 230 -52.82 -11.45 -19.85
C ALA A 230 -51.44 -12.04 -19.53
N PHE A 231 -50.54 -12.06 -20.53
CA PHE A 231 -49.15 -12.49 -20.35
C PHE A 231 -48.39 -11.59 -19.36
N GLU A 232 -48.56 -10.27 -19.43
CA GLU A 232 -47.92 -9.32 -18.52
C GLU A 232 -48.43 -9.50 -17.08
N ALA A 233 -49.72 -9.75 -16.88
CA ALA A 233 -50.29 -10.04 -15.57
C ALA A 233 -49.74 -11.35 -14.97
N GLU A 234 -49.60 -12.40 -15.78
CA GLU A 234 -49.00 -13.66 -15.37
C GLU A 234 -47.51 -13.50 -15.04
N LEU A 235 -46.77 -12.76 -15.87
CA LEU A 235 -45.35 -12.46 -15.64
C LEU A 235 -45.14 -11.65 -14.35
N ARG A 236 -46.02 -10.67 -14.08
CA ARG A 236 -46.06 -9.93 -12.81
C ARG A 236 -46.35 -10.83 -11.61
N GLY A 237 -47.22 -11.83 -11.76
CA GLY A 237 -47.49 -12.83 -10.73
C GLY A 237 -46.28 -13.75 -10.44
N GLN A 238 -45.41 -13.97 -11.43
CA GLN A 238 -44.18 -14.77 -11.28
C GLN A 238 -42.95 -13.93 -10.87
N LEU A 239 -43.04 -12.60 -10.83
CA LEU A 239 -41.94 -11.70 -10.46
C LEU A 239 -41.23 -12.09 -9.15
N PRO A 240 -41.91 -12.51 -8.07
CA PRO A 240 -41.21 -12.95 -6.85
C PRO A 240 -40.28 -14.15 -7.08
N LYS A 241 -40.68 -15.12 -7.91
CA LYS A 241 -39.83 -16.26 -8.29
C LYS A 241 -38.72 -15.84 -9.24
N LEU A 242 -39.02 -14.92 -10.17
CA LEU A 242 -38.03 -14.33 -11.06
C LEU A 242 -36.95 -13.57 -10.27
N ASN A 243 -37.33 -12.86 -9.21
CA ASN A 243 -36.41 -12.14 -8.32
C ASN A 243 -35.49 -13.10 -7.56
N LEU A 244 -36.02 -14.24 -7.11
CA LEU A 244 -35.20 -15.27 -6.48
C LEU A 244 -34.18 -15.84 -7.48
N ALA A 245 -34.62 -16.15 -8.70
CA ALA A 245 -33.75 -16.66 -9.76
C ALA A 245 -32.72 -15.62 -10.23
N LEU A 246 -33.11 -14.34 -10.30
CA LEU A 246 -32.21 -13.22 -10.59
C LEU A 246 -31.20 -13.02 -9.46
N ALA A 247 -31.62 -13.06 -8.20
CA ALA A 247 -30.71 -12.99 -7.05
C ALA A 247 -29.72 -14.16 -7.04
N GLU A 248 -30.17 -15.36 -7.40
CA GLU A 248 -29.31 -16.53 -7.55
C GLU A 248 -28.35 -16.41 -8.74
N ALA A 249 -28.81 -15.90 -9.88
CA ALA A 249 -27.98 -15.63 -11.05
C ALA A 249 -26.93 -14.55 -10.76
N VAL A 250 -27.33 -13.44 -10.12
CA VAL A 250 -26.45 -12.34 -9.70
C VAL A 250 -25.43 -12.85 -8.67
N LYS A 251 -25.85 -13.62 -7.67
CA LYS A 251 -24.90 -14.28 -6.74
C LYS A 251 -23.92 -15.15 -7.51
N ASN A 252 -24.41 -16.05 -8.36
CA ASN A 252 -23.55 -16.96 -9.11
C ASN A 252 -22.60 -16.21 -10.05
N TYR A 253 -23.03 -15.08 -10.62
CA TYR A 253 -22.19 -14.19 -11.41
C TYR A 253 -21.12 -13.50 -10.54
N PHE A 254 -21.49 -12.87 -9.41
CA PHE A 254 -20.51 -12.26 -8.50
C PHE A 254 -19.54 -13.28 -7.89
N GLU A 255 -19.99 -14.50 -7.58
CA GLU A 255 -19.14 -15.55 -7.03
C GLU A 255 -18.20 -16.17 -8.07
N LYS A 256 -18.60 -16.22 -9.36
CA LYS A 256 -17.77 -16.78 -10.45
C LYS A 256 -16.91 -15.73 -11.14
N GLU A 257 -17.53 -14.63 -11.56
CA GLU A 257 -16.96 -13.56 -12.40
C GLU A 257 -16.62 -12.30 -11.58
N GLY A 258 -17.22 -12.14 -10.40
CA GLY A 258 -17.04 -10.92 -9.59
C GLY A 258 -15.60 -10.69 -9.16
N LYS A 259 -14.78 -11.75 -9.07
CA LYS A 259 -13.33 -11.62 -8.91
C LYS A 259 -12.73 -10.78 -10.04
N ASP A 260 -13.03 -11.11 -11.29
CA ASP A 260 -12.40 -10.49 -12.45
C ASP A 260 -12.88 -9.04 -12.65
N LEU A 261 -14.09 -8.72 -12.17
CA LEU A 261 -14.61 -7.36 -12.15
C LEU A 261 -13.88 -6.43 -11.18
N ILE A 262 -13.52 -6.92 -9.98
CA ILE A 262 -12.90 -6.10 -8.94
C ILE A 262 -11.37 -6.18 -8.91
N GLN A 263 -10.79 -7.21 -9.54
CA GLN A 263 -9.35 -7.41 -9.60
C GLN A 263 -8.57 -6.19 -10.13
N PRO A 264 -9.04 -5.44 -11.15
CA PRO A 264 -8.33 -4.24 -11.63
C PRO A 264 -8.11 -3.17 -10.55
N SER A 265 -9.10 -2.94 -9.67
CA SER A 265 -8.96 -1.98 -8.56
C SER A 265 -7.89 -2.42 -7.55
N PHE A 266 -7.76 -3.72 -7.32
CA PHE A 266 -6.70 -4.27 -6.47
C PHE A 266 -5.33 -4.25 -7.13
N ASP A 267 -5.26 -4.41 -8.44
CA ASP A 267 -3.99 -4.27 -9.18
C ASP A 267 -3.47 -2.83 -9.12
N GLU A 268 -4.37 -1.84 -9.19
CA GLU A 268 -4.02 -0.43 -9.00
C GLU A 268 -3.52 -0.16 -7.58
N LEU A 269 -4.23 -0.62 -6.55
CA LEU A 269 -3.77 -0.53 -5.14
C LEU A 269 -2.44 -1.27 -4.91
N ALA A 270 -2.20 -2.41 -5.55
CA ALA A 270 -0.95 -3.14 -5.42
C ALA A 270 0.22 -2.33 -6.01
N SER A 271 -0.02 -1.56 -7.06
CA SER A 271 1.00 -0.74 -7.70
C SER A 271 1.49 0.42 -6.82
N SER A 272 0.61 1.00 -5.99
CA SER A 272 0.94 2.10 -5.06
C SER A 272 1.79 1.65 -3.87
N LEU A 273 1.98 0.34 -3.68
CA LEU A 273 2.89 -0.21 -2.66
C LEU A 273 4.37 -0.18 -3.08
N ASN A 274 4.67 0.12 -4.35
CA ASN A 274 6.03 0.44 -4.76
C ASN A 274 6.29 1.91 -4.46
N ILE A 275 7.20 2.19 -3.52
CA ILE A 275 7.43 3.55 -3.04
C ILE A 275 8.74 4.05 -3.62
N GLN A 276 8.66 5.13 -4.40
CA GLN A 276 9.83 5.87 -4.86
C GLN A 276 9.71 7.31 -4.37
N PHE A 277 10.77 7.82 -3.75
CA PHE A 277 10.82 9.20 -3.30
C PHE A 277 12.22 9.78 -3.48
N LYS A 278 12.30 11.12 -3.43
CA LYS A 278 13.56 11.84 -3.52
C LYS A 278 13.98 12.38 -2.17
N ILE A 279 15.27 12.27 -1.86
CA ILE A 279 15.88 12.92 -0.71
C ILE A 279 16.70 14.10 -1.23
N PRO A 280 16.28 15.35 -0.96
CA PRO A 280 17.07 16.51 -1.32
C PRO A 280 18.32 16.56 -0.44
N LEU A 281 19.49 16.67 -1.06
CA LEU A 281 20.75 16.84 -0.34
C LEU A 281 21.22 18.30 -0.30
N SER A 282 20.67 19.14 -1.18
CA SER A 282 20.90 20.59 -1.26
C SER A 282 19.72 21.26 -1.96
N ASP A 283 19.72 22.59 -2.03
CA ASP A 283 18.69 23.37 -2.74
C ASP A 283 18.65 23.11 -4.27
N GLU A 284 19.66 22.42 -4.79
CA GLU A 284 19.75 22.03 -6.19
C GLU A 284 19.15 20.64 -6.39
N THR A 285 18.00 20.55 -7.06
CA THR A 285 17.29 19.29 -7.39
C THR A 285 18.14 18.28 -8.17
N ALA A 286 19.18 18.75 -8.85
CA ALA A 286 20.14 17.90 -9.54
C ALA A 286 21.01 17.08 -8.58
N ASN A 287 21.02 17.39 -7.28
CA ASN A 287 21.76 16.66 -6.26
C ASN A 287 20.90 15.66 -5.48
N ASP A 288 19.60 15.60 -5.75
CA ASP A 288 18.67 14.68 -5.11
C ASP A 288 19.12 13.22 -5.25
N LEU A 289 18.92 12.45 -4.19
CA LEU A 289 18.99 10.99 -4.24
C LEU A 289 17.60 10.44 -4.52
N THR A 290 17.52 9.39 -5.33
CA THR A 290 16.28 8.64 -5.48
C THR A 290 16.36 7.42 -4.57
N VAL A 291 15.34 7.22 -3.75
CA VAL A 291 15.18 6.03 -2.92
C VAL A 291 14.04 5.21 -3.48
N ASP A 292 14.35 3.97 -3.83
CA ASP A 292 13.41 2.96 -4.32
C ASP A 292 13.21 1.92 -3.22
N LEU A 293 11.99 1.83 -2.68
CA LEU A 293 11.58 0.79 -1.75
C LEU A 293 10.77 -0.26 -2.50
N ARG A 294 11.34 -1.45 -2.64
CA ARG A 294 10.70 -2.57 -3.33
C ARG A 294 10.11 -3.54 -2.30
N PRO A 295 8.79 -3.78 -2.31
CA PRO A 295 8.17 -4.69 -1.36
C PRO A 295 8.73 -6.09 -1.55
N LYS A 296 9.25 -6.66 -0.46
CA LYS A 296 9.96 -7.93 -0.43
C LYS A 296 9.12 -9.07 0.09
N LYS A 297 8.42 -8.83 1.19
CA LYS A 297 7.66 -9.86 1.89
C LYS A 297 6.58 -9.25 2.76
N THR A 298 5.43 -9.90 2.81
CA THR A 298 4.39 -9.66 3.81
C THR A 298 4.47 -10.74 4.89
N GLU A 299 4.35 -10.34 6.16
CA GLU A 299 4.39 -11.26 7.29
C GLU A 299 3.26 -10.94 8.27
N TYR A 300 2.69 -11.97 8.90
CA TYR A 300 1.75 -11.77 10.01
C TYR A 300 2.15 -12.63 11.19
N SER A 301 2.50 -11.98 12.29
CA SER A 301 2.82 -12.65 13.55
C SER A 301 1.54 -12.97 14.29
N ARG A 302 1.19 -14.26 14.42
CA ARG A 302 -0.04 -14.68 15.13
C ARG A 302 -0.01 -14.40 16.62
N SER A 303 1.16 -14.42 17.26
CA SER A 303 1.32 -14.19 18.70
C SER A 303 1.15 -12.72 19.06
N SER A 304 1.83 -11.82 18.34
CA SER A 304 1.75 -10.38 18.56
C SER A 304 0.65 -9.69 17.76
N ARG A 305 0.00 -10.41 16.83
CA ARG A 305 -1.00 -9.88 15.89
C ARG A 305 -0.50 -8.67 15.10
N ILE A 306 0.80 -8.63 14.78
CA ILE A 306 1.43 -7.58 14.00
C ILE A 306 1.46 -7.99 12.53
N LEU A 307 1.00 -7.09 11.65
CA LEU A 307 1.15 -7.21 10.20
C LEU A 307 2.42 -6.45 9.78
N GLY A 308 3.36 -7.15 9.15
CA GLY A 308 4.61 -6.60 8.65
C GLY A 308 4.67 -6.56 7.13
N LEU A 309 5.28 -5.50 6.58
CA LEU A 309 5.65 -5.38 5.18
C LEU A 309 7.13 -4.98 5.10
N ALA A 310 7.96 -5.90 4.61
CA ALA A 310 9.39 -5.69 4.42
C ALA A 310 9.66 -5.12 3.02
N PHE A 311 10.64 -4.22 2.93
CA PHE A 311 11.09 -3.61 1.68
C PHE A 311 12.60 -3.75 1.55
N ASP A 312 13.03 -4.18 0.36
CA ASP A 312 14.39 -3.96 -0.08
C ASP A 312 14.54 -2.47 -0.42
N ALA A 313 15.60 -1.82 0.06
CA ALA A 313 15.85 -0.41 -0.19
C ALA A 313 17.03 -0.23 -1.13
N GLU A 314 16.84 0.56 -2.19
CA GLU A 314 17.89 0.91 -3.14
C GLU A 314 18.00 2.43 -3.23
N ILE A 315 19.23 2.94 -3.23
CA ILE A 315 19.49 4.37 -3.34
C ILE A 315 20.26 4.61 -4.64
N SER A 316 19.61 5.28 -5.58
CA SER A 316 20.19 5.63 -6.87
C SER A 316 20.57 7.11 -6.94
N ASP A 317 21.59 7.39 -7.74
CA ASP A 317 22.12 8.74 -7.93
C ASP A 317 22.43 8.96 -9.41
N ALA A 318 21.87 10.00 -9.99
CA ALA A 318 22.04 10.33 -11.40
C ALA A 318 23.42 10.91 -11.73
N LYS A 319 24.17 11.41 -10.73
CA LYS A 319 25.45 12.13 -10.92
C LYS A 319 26.70 11.33 -10.55
N LEU A 320 26.57 10.18 -9.89
CA LEU A 320 27.71 9.35 -9.48
C LEU A 320 27.90 8.18 -10.45
N ASP A 321 29.08 8.11 -11.08
CA ASP A 321 29.48 6.95 -11.89
C ASP A 321 29.76 5.73 -10.99
N GLY A 322 29.27 4.57 -11.43
CA GLY A 322 29.07 3.33 -10.67
C GLY A 322 30.29 2.57 -10.14
N GLY A 323 31.40 3.25 -9.86
CA GLY A 323 32.65 2.66 -9.41
C GLY A 323 32.87 2.62 -7.89
N ARG A 324 31.99 3.23 -7.08
CA ARG A 324 32.11 3.19 -5.62
C ARG A 324 31.16 2.17 -5.02
N GLY A 325 31.69 0.96 -4.82
CA GLY A 325 31.07 0.00 -3.91
C GLY A 325 31.10 0.58 -2.49
N LEU A 326 29.93 0.91 -1.98
CA LEU A 326 29.78 1.45 -0.64
C LEU A 326 28.85 0.53 0.11
N PHE A 327 29.40 -0.16 1.11
CA PHE A 327 28.81 -0.51 2.42
C PHE A 327 29.72 -1.52 3.13
N PRO A 328 30.38 -1.10 4.21
CA PRO A 328 30.40 -1.96 5.39
C PRO A 328 29.64 -1.22 6.48
N VAL A 329 28.53 -1.80 6.94
CA VAL A 329 28.02 -1.46 8.26
C VAL A 329 28.65 -2.47 9.21
N GLU A 330 29.78 -2.11 9.79
CA GLU A 330 30.24 -2.80 10.99
C GLU A 330 29.18 -2.58 12.09
N GLY A 331 28.72 -3.65 12.72
CA GLY A 331 27.75 -3.56 13.81
C GLY A 331 26.33 -3.19 13.39
N SER A 332 25.83 -3.76 12.29
CA SER A 332 24.38 -3.97 12.13
C SER A 332 24.14 -5.38 11.65
N SER A 333 23.78 -6.28 12.57
CA SER A 333 23.38 -7.63 12.20
C SER A 333 21.85 -7.74 12.10
N GLY A 334 21.34 -8.26 10.98
CA GLY A 334 19.92 -8.65 10.85
C GLY A 334 19.13 -7.91 9.77
N ARG A 335 17.82 -7.87 9.95
CA ARG A 335 16.81 -7.24 9.07
C ARG A 335 16.13 -6.15 9.88
N ALA A 336 15.61 -5.10 9.24
CA ALA A 336 14.80 -4.11 9.95
C ALA A 336 13.61 -4.82 10.62
N LYS A 337 13.55 -4.79 11.97
CA LYS A 337 12.50 -5.46 12.75
C LYS A 337 12.21 -4.69 14.03
N LEU A 338 10.97 -4.82 14.51
CA LEU A 338 10.60 -4.54 15.89
C LEU A 338 10.90 -5.78 16.74
N ALA A 339 11.75 -5.64 17.74
CA ALA A 339 12.21 -6.68 18.66
C ALA A 339 11.55 -6.60 20.06
N GLY A 340 10.82 -5.54 20.40
CA GLY A 340 10.51 -5.15 21.77
C GLY A 340 9.61 -3.91 21.96
N ALA A 341 9.29 -3.11 20.94
CA ALA A 341 8.24 -2.09 21.08
C ALA A 341 6.89 -2.75 21.43
N ALA A 342 6.26 -2.29 22.51
CA ALA A 342 4.94 -2.79 22.90
C ALA A 342 3.93 -2.45 21.78
N ALA A 343 3.24 -3.47 21.27
CA ALA A 343 2.27 -3.33 20.18
C ALA A 343 1.13 -2.34 20.49
N ASP A 344 0.95 -1.99 21.76
CA ASP A 344 -0.10 -1.10 22.23
C ASP A 344 0.28 0.39 22.10
N GLY A 345 1.57 0.68 21.93
CA GLY A 345 2.13 2.03 21.97
C GLY A 345 2.22 2.76 20.61
N TYR A 346 1.78 2.14 19.52
CA TYR A 346 1.83 2.73 18.17
C TYR A 346 0.74 2.14 17.28
N ASP A 347 0.36 2.84 16.20
CA ASP A 347 -0.45 2.27 15.12
C ASP A 347 0.44 1.67 14.03
N ILE A 348 1.45 2.44 13.63
CA ILE A 348 2.49 2.05 12.67
C ILE A 348 3.86 2.21 13.30
N ALA A 349 4.74 1.26 13.01
CA ALA A 349 6.16 1.41 13.25
C ALA A 349 6.94 1.20 11.95
N LEU A 350 7.91 2.08 11.70
CA LEU A 350 8.81 2.03 10.56
C LEU A 350 10.22 1.77 11.07
N ALA A 351 10.71 0.55 10.88
CA ALA A 351 12.09 0.20 11.16
C ALA A 351 12.96 0.45 9.91
N VAL A 352 14.08 1.15 10.09
CA VAL A 352 15.03 1.52 9.04
C VAL A 352 16.40 0.96 9.40
N HIS A 353 16.95 0.19 8.47
CA HIS A 353 18.27 -0.40 8.60
C HIS A 353 19.37 0.68 8.47
N PRO A 354 20.40 0.69 9.33
CA PRO A 354 21.45 1.71 9.31
C PRO A 354 22.21 1.80 7.98
N ALA A 355 22.30 0.70 7.23
CA ALA A 355 22.85 0.73 5.87
C ALA A 355 22.12 1.72 4.96
N GLY A 356 20.78 1.84 5.03
CA GLY A 356 20.06 2.85 4.25
C GLY A 356 20.56 4.27 4.55
N ILE A 357 20.66 4.60 5.84
CA ILE A 357 21.11 5.92 6.31
C ILE A 357 22.58 6.18 5.93
N ASN A 358 23.46 5.21 6.16
CA ASN A 358 24.88 5.31 5.81
C ASN A 358 25.09 5.50 4.30
N GLY A 359 24.21 4.94 3.46
CA GLY A 359 24.28 5.11 2.01
C GLY A 359 23.95 6.52 1.54
N ILE A 360 23.06 7.20 2.27
CA ILE A 360 22.72 8.61 2.06
C ILE A 360 23.91 9.47 2.44
N LEU A 361 24.48 9.26 3.65
CA LEU A 361 25.62 10.02 4.16
C LEU A 361 26.85 9.91 3.25
N ASP A 362 27.10 8.71 2.73
CA ASP A 362 28.23 8.48 1.84
C ASP A 362 28.08 9.18 0.49
N ARG A 363 26.88 9.15 -0.11
CA ARG A 363 26.61 9.90 -1.35
C ARG A 363 26.67 11.40 -1.12
N ALA A 364 26.16 11.90 0.01
CA ALA A 364 26.28 13.31 0.39
C ALA A 364 27.75 13.73 0.54
N TRP A 365 28.59 12.89 1.16
CA TRP A 365 30.04 13.10 1.22
C TRP A 365 30.70 13.02 -0.16
N ALA A 366 30.32 12.06 -0.99
CA ALA A 366 30.85 11.90 -2.34
C ALA A 366 30.58 13.14 -3.21
N LYS A 367 29.40 13.77 -3.07
CA LYS A 367 29.02 15.03 -3.73
C LYS A 367 29.68 16.28 -3.15
N GLY A 368 30.47 16.16 -2.08
CA GLY A 368 31.16 17.29 -1.46
C GLY A 368 30.35 18.03 -0.38
N ILE A 369 29.10 17.63 -0.14
CA ILE A 369 28.18 18.31 0.78
C ILE A 369 28.65 18.13 2.23
N LEU A 370 29.09 16.91 2.58
CA LEU A 370 29.63 16.60 3.91
C LEU A 370 31.16 16.62 3.98
N ARG A 371 31.87 17.22 3.00
CA ARG A 371 33.35 17.21 3.01
C ARG A 371 33.96 18.30 3.87
N ASP A 372 33.25 19.39 4.10
CA ASP A 372 33.72 20.54 4.85
C ASP A 372 32.62 21.00 5.83
N ILE A 373 32.94 21.04 7.13
CA ILE A 373 32.04 21.59 8.17
C ILE A 373 32.56 22.97 8.55
N ALA A 374 31.73 24.00 8.44
CA ALA A 374 32.03 25.33 8.96
C ALA A 374 31.91 25.32 10.49
N MET A 375 32.99 25.64 11.18
CA MET A 375 33.09 25.65 12.66
C MET A 375 32.98 27.06 13.25
N GLY A 376 32.57 28.05 12.43
CA GLY A 376 32.60 29.47 12.78
C GLY A 376 33.92 30.14 12.41
N ASN A 377 34.22 31.28 13.03
CA ASN A 377 35.44 32.04 12.78
C ASN A 377 36.48 31.78 13.88
N ASP A 378 37.77 31.79 13.53
CA ASP A 378 38.83 31.78 14.54
C ASP A 378 38.90 33.13 15.29
N ASP A 379 39.78 33.20 16.28
CA ASP A 379 40.04 34.42 17.07
C ASP A 379 40.49 35.62 16.22
N SER A 380 40.86 35.39 14.95
CA SER A 380 41.24 36.43 13.97
C SER A 380 40.10 36.78 13.01
N GLY A 381 38.91 36.21 13.17
CA GLY A 381 37.75 36.44 12.31
C GLY A 381 37.74 35.65 11.00
N HIS A 382 38.66 34.69 10.80
CA HIS A 382 38.70 33.87 9.60
C HIS A 382 37.84 32.61 9.74
N PRO A 383 37.02 32.25 8.73
CA PRO A 383 36.25 31.03 8.77
C PRO A 383 37.15 29.81 8.95
N THR A 384 36.80 29.00 9.95
CA THR A 384 37.43 27.72 10.23
C THR A 384 36.58 26.62 9.62
N THR A 385 37.18 25.85 8.74
CA THR A 385 36.56 24.68 8.15
C THR A 385 37.28 23.42 8.61
N VAL A 386 36.50 22.44 9.01
CA VAL A 386 36.96 21.10 9.33
C VAL A 386 36.73 20.22 8.11
N LYS A 387 37.81 19.61 7.61
CA LYS A 387 37.71 18.65 6.50
C LYS A 387 37.27 17.29 7.02
N ILE A 388 36.29 16.67 6.39
CA ILE A 388 35.88 15.30 6.67
C ILE A 388 36.54 14.38 5.63
N PRO A 389 37.59 13.61 5.98
CA PRO A 389 38.35 12.81 5.02
C PRO A 389 37.61 11.55 4.57
N ARG A 390 36.54 11.15 5.26
CA ARG A 390 35.73 9.95 4.99
C ARG A 390 34.26 10.19 5.34
N PRO A 391 33.31 9.51 4.69
CA PRO A 391 31.89 9.65 5.02
C PRO A 391 31.63 9.24 6.47
N PRO A 392 30.82 9.98 7.25
CA PRO A 392 30.46 9.58 8.61
C PRO A 392 29.59 8.31 8.59
N LEU A 393 29.64 7.54 9.68
CA LEU A 393 28.84 6.33 9.85
C LEU A 393 27.93 6.43 11.07
N VAL A 394 26.70 5.98 10.94
CA VAL A 394 25.73 5.85 12.02
C VAL A 394 25.65 4.40 12.46
N SER A 395 25.69 4.19 13.78
CA SER A 395 25.39 2.92 14.43
C SER A 395 24.37 3.12 15.54
N PHE A 396 23.43 2.18 15.61
CA PHE A 396 22.39 2.10 16.65
C PHE A 396 22.63 0.93 17.61
N GLU A 397 23.72 0.18 17.44
CA GLU A 397 24.04 -0.95 18.32
C GLU A 397 24.71 -0.48 19.62
N GLY A 398 24.46 -1.23 20.71
CA GLY A 398 25.16 -1.04 21.99
C GLY A 398 24.85 0.26 22.72
N GLN A 399 23.76 0.95 22.39
CA GLN A 399 23.42 2.24 22.98
C GLN A 399 22.81 2.05 24.38
N PRO A 400 23.20 2.88 25.36
CA PRO A 400 22.70 2.77 26.74
C PRO A 400 21.25 3.24 26.87
N ARG A 401 20.75 4.04 25.92
CA ARG A 401 19.34 4.45 25.83
C ARG A 401 18.76 4.15 24.45
N PRO A 402 17.46 3.88 24.36
CA PRO A 402 16.80 3.55 23.11
C PRO A 402 16.63 4.75 22.19
N ASP A 403 16.86 6.00 22.59
CA ASP A 403 16.72 7.19 21.73
C ASP A 403 18.06 7.69 21.16
N GLN A 404 19.15 6.98 21.45
CA GLN A 404 20.51 7.41 21.13
C GLN A 404 21.09 6.70 19.91
N ALA A 405 21.95 7.39 19.17
CA ALA A 405 22.73 6.84 18.08
C ALA A 405 24.17 7.34 18.19
N ASN A 406 25.13 6.51 17.75
CA ASN A 406 26.51 6.93 17.59
C ASN A 406 26.79 7.29 16.14
N PHE A 407 27.29 8.51 15.93
CA PHE A 407 27.81 9.01 14.67
C PHE A 407 29.34 8.96 14.74
N HIS A 408 29.91 7.94 14.14
CA HIS A 408 31.35 7.81 13.98
C HIS A 408 31.83 8.78 12.90
N ALA A 409 32.69 9.72 13.28
CA ALA A 409 33.15 10.80 12.42
C ALA A 409 34.68 10.84 12.34
N TRP A 410 35.16 11.19 11.16
CA TRP A 410 36.56 11.51 10.91
C TRP A 410 36.70 13.00 10.63
N ILE A 411 37.64 13.66 11.30
CA ILE A 411 37.86 15.10 11.24
C ILE A 411 39.33 15.36 10.95
N GLY A 412 39.62 16.25 10.00
CA GLY A 412 40.95 16.78 9.74
C GLY A 412 41.15 18.09 10.49
N TYR A 413 41.88 18.06 11.61
CA TYR A 413 42.20 19.26 12.38
C TYR A 413 43.45 19.97 11.86
N VAL A 414 43.32 21.23 11.48
CA VAL A 414 44.45 22.03 10.97
C VAL A 414 45.11 22.79 12.13
N VAL A 415 46.35 22.44 12.47
CA VAL A 415 47.13 23.15 13.48
C VAL A 415 47.62 24.49 12.92
N ARG A 416 47.22 25.60 13.53
CA ARG A 416 47.66 26.97 13.15
C ARG A 416 48.80 27.48 14.05
N GLY A 417 49.51 28.54 13.61
CA GLY A 417 50.62 29.17 14.34
C GLY A 417 52.00 28.52 14.10
N MET A 418 53.04 28.90 14.87
CA MET A 418 54.40 28.33 14.73
C MET A 418 54.45 26.80 14.90
N ALA A 419 53.48 26.23 15.63
CA ALA A 419 53.31 24.79 15.72
C ALA A 419 52.94 24.15 14.36
N GLY A 420 52.18 24.84 13.50
CA GLY A 420 51.75 24.35 12.18
C GLY A 420 52.90 24.04 11.21
N ILE A 421 54.06 24.71 11.37
CA ILE A 421 55.28 24.45 10.58
C ILE A 421 55.78 23.00 10.79
N LEU A 422 55.40 22.38 11.91
CA LEU A 422 55.83 21.06 12.32
C LEU A 422 54.99 19.91 11.73
N PHE A 423 54.00 20.22 10.87
CA PHE A 423 53.03 19.24 10.36
C PHE A 423 52.93 19.26 8.84
N LYS A 424 52.86 18.07 8.24
CA LYS A 424 52.51 17.88 6.83
C LYS A 424 51.00 17.69 6.67
N GLY A 425 50.22 18.75 6.89
CA GLY A 425 48.76 18.75 6.66
C GLY A 425 47.88 18.58 7.91
N PRO A 426 46.54 18.44 7.72
CA PRO A 426 45.59 18.28 8.82
C PRO A 426 45.84 16.98 9.60
N ILE A 427 45.69 17.02 10.92
CA ILE A 427 45.75 15.86 11.80
C ILE A 427 44.43 15.10 11.70
N PRO A 428 44.43 13.81 11.29
CA PRO A 428 43.24 12.99 11.33
C PRO A 428 42.84 12.70 12.78
N ILE A 429 41.58 12.98 13.09
CA ILE A 429 40.93 12.69 14.35
C ILE A 429 39.76 11.77 14.04
N GLU A 430 39.67 10.67 14.78
CA GLU A 430 38.53 9.76 14.78
C GLU A 430 37.83 9.89 16.13
N LEU A 431 36.50 10.07 16.12
CA LEU A 431 35.70 10.21 17.32
C LEU A 431 34.27 9.72 17.08
N ASP A 432 33.57 9.35 18.15
CA ASP A 432 32.13 9.11 18.11
C ASP A 432 31.39 10.30 18.71
N LEU A 433 30.40 10.78 17.96
CA LEU A 433 29.39 11.71 18.44
C LEU A 433 28.19 10.91 18.90
N ARG A 434 27.79 11.05 20.17
CA ARG A 434 26.50 10.56 20.63
C ARG A 434 25.45 11.60 20.32
N VAL A 435 24.43 11.18 19.60
CA VAL A 435 23.28 12.02 19.27
C VAL A 435 22.01 11.34 19.77
N ARG A 436 20.98 12.14 19.92
CA ARG A 436 19.64 11.68 20.26
C ARG A 436 18.69 12.05 19.14
N VAL A 437 17.82 11.12 18.75
CA VAL A 437 16.79 11.34 17.73
C VAL A 437 15.47 11.56 18.44
N GLU A 438 14.87 12.73 18.24
CA GLU A 438 13.59 13.10 18.86
C GLU A 438 12.60 13.59 17.79
N THR A 439 11.31 13.63 18.13
CA THR A 439 10.28 14.26 17.29
C THR A 439 9.89 15.61 17.90
N ASN A 440 9.73 16.63 17.06
CA ASN A 440 9.30 17.96 17.49
C ASN A 440 7.78 18.19 17.35
N ALA A 441 7.30 19.35 17.82
CA ALA A 441 5.88 19.71 17.76
C ALA A 441 5.33 19.90 16.33
N LYS A 442 6.19 20.04 15.32
CA LYS A 442 5.83 20.14 13.89
C LYS A 442 5.82 18.77 13.20
N ASN A 443 5.87 17.70 13.98
CA ASN A 443 5.98 16.35 13.45
C ASN A 443 7.29 16.10 12.70
N GLU A 444 8.38 16.81 12.97
CA GLU A 444 9.69 16.64 12.30
C GLU A 444 10.66 15.84 13.18
N LEU A 445 11.60 15.12 12.57
CA LEU A 445 12.68 14.45 13.33
C LEU A 445 13.82 15.43 13.58
N GLU A 446 14.21 15.58 14.83
CA GLU A 446 15.35 16.38 15.28
C GLU A 446 16.49 15.48 15.71
N VAL A 447 17.68 15.72 15.15
CA VAL A 447 18.91 15.07 15.59
C VAL A 447 19.65 16.04 16.50
N VAL A 448 19.63 15.75 17.79
CA VAL A 448 20.19 16.60 18.84
C VAL A 448 21.54 16.04 19.27
N PHE A 449 22.58 16.88 19.26
CA PHE A 449 23.88 16.51 19.79
C PHE A 449 23.81 16.35 21.31
N GLU A 450 24.32 15.23 21.83
CA GLU A 450 24.43 15.01 23.28
C GLU A 450 25.86 15.17 23.77
N GLU A 451 26.82 14.43 23.21
CA GLU A 451 28.23 14.50 23.61
C GLU A 451 29.18 13.94 22.56
N ILE A 452 30.45 14.33 22.63
CA ILE A 452 31.57 13.63 22.02
C ILE A 452 32.03 12.55 23.00
N ASN A 453 32.09 11.29 22.57
CA ASN A 453 32.63 10.21 23.39
C ASN A 453 34.17 10.32 23.44
N GLU A 454 34.68 11.00 24.46
CA GLU A 454 36.11 11.25 24.62
C GLU A 454 36.95 9.96 24.76
N ALA A 455 36.32 8.84 25.16
CA ALA A 455 37.00 7.55 25.28
C ALA A 455 37.33 6.92 23.92
N THR A 456 36.59 7.27 22.86
CA THR A 456 36.82 6.74 21.51
C THR A 456 37.65 7.67 20.63
N LEU A 457 38.03 8.84 21.16
CA LEU A 457 38.87 9.82 20.49
C LEU A 457 40.28 9.26 20.18
N LYS A 458 40.58 9.05 18.90
CA LYS A 458 41.91 8.68 18.39
C LYS A 458 42.48 9.84 17.56
N VAL A 459 43.67 10.28 17.93
CA VAL A 459 44.40 11.35 17.22
C VAL A 459 45.58 10.72 16.48
N ASP A 460 45.56 10.73 15.15
CA ASP A 460 46.67 10.21 14.36
C ASP A 460 47.81 11.24 14.31
N THR A 461 48.71 11.13 15.27
CA THR A 461 49.89 11.99 15.37
C THR A 461 51.07 11.48 14.52
N ARG A 462 50.92 10.42 13.70
CA ARG A 462 52.03 9.84 12.92
C ARG A 462 52.61 10.81 11.88
N ALA A 463 51.83 11.79 11.44
CA ALA A 463 52.26 12.84 10.53
C ALA A 463 53.26 13.86 11.14
N THR A 464 53.59 13.76 12.44
CA THR A 464 54.62 14.59 13.07
C THR A 464 56.01 13.94 13.04
N TRP A 465 56.97 14.76 12.63
CA TRP A 465 58.40 14.47 12.54
C TRP A 465 59.13 14.25 13.88
N LEU A 466 58.58 14.68 15.02
CA LEU A 466 59.26 14.63 16.33
C LEU A 466 58.41 13.92 17.40
N ALA A 467 58.92 12.81 17.94
CA ALA A 467 58.29 12.03 19.02
C ALA A 467 57.88 12.84 20.29
N PRO A 468 58.69 13.79 20.82
CA PRO A 468 58.28 14.55 22.00
C PRO A 468 57.13 15.54 21.75
N ILE A 469 56.87 15.89 20.48
CA ILE A 469 55.81 16.82 20.09
C ILE A 469 54.47 16.06 19.97
N ARG A 470 54.48 14.79 19.58
CA ARG A 470 53.29 13.92 19.50
C ARG A 470 52.42 13.96 20.76
N LYS A 471 53.04 13.81 21.94
CA LYS A 471 52.32 13.82 23.23
C LYS A 471 51.68 15.18 23.53
N LYS A 472 52.37 16.28 23.22
CA LYS A 472 51.83 17.64 23.43
C LYS A 472 50.66 17.93 22.49
N VAL A 473 50.72 17.41 21.27
CA VAL A 473 49.69 17.58 20.25
C VAL A 473 48.44 16.78 20.58
N ASP A 474 48.60 15.51 20.98
CA ASP A 474 47.48 14.71 21.46
C ASP A 474 46.80 15.38 22.66
N ALA A 475 47.57 15.85 23.64
CA ALA A 475 47.01 16.56 24.80
C ALA A 475 46.30 17.88 24.41
N MET A 476 46.85 18.65 23.47
CA MET A 476 46.25 19.90 22.99
C MET A 476 44.94 19.65 22.24
N VAL A 477 44.93 18.68 21.32
CA VAL A 477 43.74 18.30 20.54
C VAL A 477 42.65 17.78 21.47
N ARG A 478 42.99 16.89 22.41
CA ARG A 478 42.05 16.40 23.43
C ARG A 478 41.45 17.54 24.24
N SER A 479 42.27 18.48 24.73
CA SER A 479 41.81 19.64 25.49
C SER A 479 40.82 20.51 24.70
N GLN A 480 41.09 20.76 23.41
CA GLN A 480 40.18 21.52 22.55
C GLN A 480 38.87 20.78 22.28
N ILE A 481 38.93 19.47 22.04
CA ILE A 481 37.73 18.64 21.86
C ILE A 481 36.89 18.59 23.13
N THR A 482 37.50 18.44 24.31
CA THR A 482 36.78 18.50 25.60
C THR A 482 36.12 19.85 25.82
N LYS A 483 36.78 20.96 25.44
CA LYS A 483 36.18 22.30 25.52
C LYS A 483 34.99 22.43 24.56
N LEU A 484 35.17 22.03 23.31
CA LEU A 484 34.12 22.02 22.29
C LEU A 484 32.92 21.17 22.74
N ASN A 485 33.18 19.99 23.31
CA ASN A 485 32.16 19.08 23.83
C ASN A 485 31.29 19.79 24.87
N LYS A 486 31.91 20.40 25.89
CA LYS A 486 31.18 21.16 26.94
C LYS A 486 30.33 22.29 26.35
N ASP A 487 30.87 23.04 25.40
CA ASP A 487 30.17 24.16 24.78
C ASP A 487 28.97 23.69 23.92
N LEU A 488 29.10 22.56 23.21
CA LEU A 488 28.03 21.98 22.39
C LEU A 488 26.95 21.29 23.23
N VAL A 489 27.33 20.54 24.28
CA VAL A 489 26.42 19.90 25.24
C VAL A 489 25.54 20.96 25.90
N ALA A 490 26.16 22.05 26.40
CA ALA A 490 25.45 23.11 27.10
C ALA A 490 24.41 23.83 26.22
N LYS A 491 24.65 23.87 24.90
CA LYS A 491 23.76 24.50 23.93
C LYS A 491 22.71 23.54 23.36
N ARG A 492 22.80 22.24 23.66
CA ARG A 492 21.93 21.20 23.12
C ARG A 492 21.79 21.33 21.59
N THR A 493 22.94 21.48 20.92
CA THR A 493 22.97 21.89 19.51
C THR A 493 22.17 20.95 18.62
N LEU A 494 21.17 21.52 17.94
CA LEU A 494 20.45 20.84 16.87
C LEU A 494 21.38 20.69 15.68
N LEU A 495 21.60 19.45 15.23
CA LEU A 495 22.44 19.15 14.07
C LEU A 495 21.66 19.30 12.77
N THR A 496 20.44 18.77 12.74
CA THR A 496 19.55 18.84 11.58
C THR A 496 18.11 18.53 11.96
N THR A 497 17.19 19.00 11.12
CA THR A 497 15.78 18.65 11.13
C THR A 497 15.47 17.92 9.83
N ILE A 498 14.90 16.72 9.93
CA ILE A 498 14.57 15.90 8.77
C ILE A 498 13.05 15.98 8.55
N PRO A 499 12.58 16.35 7.33
CA PRO A 499 11.17 16.34 7.01
C PRO A 499 10.61 14.92 7.07
N THR A 500 9.36 14.80 7.47
CA THR A 500 8.80 13.55 7.96
C THR A 500 7.84 12.87 7.01
N LEU A 501 7.60 11.58 7.32
CA LEU A 501 6.56 10.80 6.69
C LEU A 501 5.20 11.28 7.22
N ASN A 502 4.68 12.35 6.63
CA ASN A 502 3.43 12.99 7.06
C ASN A 502 2.17 12.22 6.62
N GLU A 503 2.31 11.27 5.69
CA GLU A 503 1.22 10.44 5.23
C GLU A 503 1.68 9.04 4.82
N LEU A 504 0.77 8.08 4.92
CA LEU A 504 0.93 6.74 4.34
C LEU A 504 -0.38 6.35 3.65
N ILE A 505 -0.32 6.10 2.34
CA ILE A 505 -1.48 5.70 1.52
C ILE A 505 -2.63 6.74 1.62
N GLY A 506 -2.28 8.03 1.67
CA GLY A 506 -3.23 9.15 1.81
C GLY A 506 -3.84 9.32 3.22
N ILE A 507 -3.31 8.60 4.22
CA ILE A 507 -3.71 8.74 5.62
C ILE A 507 -2.66 9.59 6.35
N PRO A 508 -3.04 10.72 6.98
CA PRO A 508 -2.13 11.53 7.77
C PRO A 508 -1.53 10.76 8.94
N LEU A 509 -0.24 10.95 9.17
CA LEU A 509 0.51 10.33 10.26
C LEU A 509 1.01 11.37 11.24
N LYS A 510 0.98 11.00 12.51
CA LYS A 510 1.66 11.72 13.59
C LYS A 510 2.73 10.80 14.17
N LEU A 511 3.98 11.25 14.15
CA LEU A 511 5.10 10.60 14.79
C LEU A 511 5.02 10.84 16.29
N ASP A 512 4.99 9.76 17.06
CA ASP A 512 4.96 9.81 18.51
C ASP A 512 6.35 9.69 19.12
N GLY A 513 7.30 9.10 18.38
CA GLY A 513 8.68 9.03 18.82
C GLY A 513 9.60 8.30 17.85
N ALA A 514 10.90 8.40 18.14
CA ALA A 514 11.94 7.63 17.50
C ALA A 514 12.71 6.86 18.56
N GLN A 515 13.07 5.62 18.25
CA GLN A 515 13.88 4.77 19.11
C GLN A 515 14.81 3.88 18.29
N THR A 516 15.70 3.17 18.96
CA THR A 516 16.71 2.29 18.42
C THR A 516 16.48 0.91 18.97
N GLU A 517 16.43 -0.06 18.06
CA GLU A 517 15.97 -1.39 18.42
C GLU A 517 16.64 -2.43 17.54
N ALA A 518 17.31 -3.39 18.17
CA ALA A 518 18.09 -4.43 17.48
C ALA A 518 19.01 -3.86 16.39
N GLY A 519 19.67 -2.72 16.65
CA GLY A 519 20.57 -2.06 15.71
C GLY A 519 19.90 -1.26 14.58
N ASN A 520 18.57 -1.06 14.63
CA ASN A 520 17.82 -0.27 13.65
C ASN A 520 17.27 1.02 14.27
N LEU A 521 17.00 2.03 13.45
CA LEU A 521 16.15 3.16 13.82
C LEU A 521 14.69 2.74 13.65
N VAL A 522 13.85 2.95 14.66
CA VAL A 522 12.43 2.66 14.66
C VAL A 522 11.67 3.96 14.89
N LEU A 523 10.86 4.35 13.92
CA LEU A 523 9.94 5.48 14.02
C LEU A 523 8.56 4.96 14.39
N LEU A 524 7.99 5.47 15.48
CA LEU A 524 6.65 5.11 15.96
C LEU A 524 5.67 6.20 15.56
N ALA A 525 4.53 5.80 15.02
CA ALA A 525 3.50 6.70 14.53
C ALA A 525 2.09 6.23 14.88
N GLU A 526 1.22 7.21 15.01
CA GLU A 526 -0.23 7.08 15.13
C GLU A 526 -0.92 7.62 13.89
N PHE A 527 -2.08 7.05 13.55
CA PHE A 527 -2.94 7.63 12.54
C PHE A 527 -3.58 8.90 13.11
N ALA A 528 -3.33 10.02 12.45
CA ALA A 528 -3.99 11.25 12.83
C ALA A 528 -5.43 11.24 12.29
N PRO A 529 -6.45 11.48 13.13
CA PRO A 529 -7.80 11.69 12.63
C PRO A 529 -7.78 12.88 11.65
N LYS A 530 -8.49 12.76 10.53
CA LYS A 530 -8.68 13.91 9.63
C LYS A 530 -9.33 15.04 10.45
N PRO A 531 -8.79 16.28 10.38
CA PRO A 531 -9.31 17.42 11.13
C PRO A 531 -10.75 17.78 10.74
#